data_AF-A0A317HSP1-F1
#
_entry.id   AF-A0A317HSP1-F1
#
_cell.length_a   1.000
_cell.length_b   1.000
_cell.length_c   1.000
_cell.angle_alpha   90.00
_cell.angle_beta   90.00
_cell.angle_gamma   90.00
#
_symmetry.space_group_name_H-M   'P 1'
#
loop_
_entity.id
_entity.type
_entity.pdbx_description
1 polymer ?
#
loop_
_entity_poly.entity_id
_entity_poly.type
_entity_poly.pdbx_seq_one_letter_code
_entity_poly.pdbx_strand_id
1 'polypeptide(L)' 'MTRDHDEVVVSDQTAQLEQGYITEFLQRRGYTFATLRSLPQSDADALMKEASVYASARLTEVESRAHYVHDIHHAHDRRG' A
#
# COMPACT_ATOMS: atom_id res chain seq x y z
N MET A 1 -2.66 29.58 -1.07
CA MET A 1 -2.68 28.55 -2.13
C MET A 1 -1.59 27.55 -1.79
N THR A 2 -1.94 26.48 -1.07
CA THR A 2 -0.99 25.43 -0.63
C THR A 2 -1.81 24.18 -0.37
N ARG A 3 -2.14 23.43 -1.44
CA ARG A 3 -2.81 22.12 -1.38
C ARG A 3 -2.14 21.08 -2.28
N ASP A 4 -1.42 21.53 -3.31
CA ASP A 4 -0.69 20.66 -4.24
C ASP A 4 0.43 19.82 -3.61
N HIS A 5 1.16 20.35 -2.62
CA HIS A 5 2.34 19.66 -2.08
C HIS A 5 2.00 18.47 -1.17
N ASP A 6 0.87 18.52 -0.46
CA ASP A 6 0.48 17.44 0.46
C ASP A 6 -0.02 16.21 -0.31
N GLU A 7 -0.81 16.41 -1.37
CA GLU A 7 -1.35 15.31 -2.18
C GLU A 7 -0.25 14.54 -2.94
N VAL A 8 0.76 15.23 -3.47
CA VAL A 8 1.88 14.59 -4.19
C VAL A 8 2.73 13.73 -3.23
N VAL A 9 3.05 14.25 -2.05
CA VAL A 9 3.89 13.54 -1.05
C VAL A 9 3.16 12.34 -0.45
N VAL A 10 1.84 12.43 -0.25
CA VAL A 10 1.02 11.30 0.22
C VAL A 10 0.89 10.23 -0.87
N SER A 11 0.68 10.63 -2.13
CA SER A 11 0.66 9.72 -3.28
C SER A 11 1.96 8.92 -3.41
N ASP A 12 3.11 9.58 -3.26
CA ASP A 12 4.42 8.92 -3.34
C ASP A 12 4.65 7.92 -2.19
N GLN A 13 4.19 8.22 -0.98
CA GLN A 13 4.28 7.30 0.17
C GLN A 13 3.38 6.07 -0.01
N THR A 14 2.15 6.28 -0.48
CA THR A 14 1.23 5.18 -0.77
C THR A 14 1.77 4.28 -1.88
N ALA A 15 2.34 4.86 -2.94
CA ALA A 15 2.97 4.09 -4.02
C ALA A 15 4.17 3.26 -3.52
N GLN A 16 4.99 3.81 -2.63
CA GLN A 16 6.10 3.07 -2.02
C GLN A 16 5.62 1.91 -1.14
N LEU A 17 4.57 2.13 -0.35
CA LEU A 17 3.96 1.08 0.47
C LEU A 17 3.33 -0.01 -0.39
N GLU A 18 2.62 0.37 -1.46
CA GLU A 18 2.05 -0.57 -2.42
C GLU A 18 3.13 -1.48 -3.02
N GLN A 19 4.24 -0.89 -3.50
CA GLN A 19 5.38 -1.65 -4.01
C GLN A 19 6.00 -2.56 -2.95
N GLY A 20 6.08 -2.10 -1.70
CA GLY A 20 6.54 -2.91 -0.57
C GLY A 20 5.67 -4.16 -0.37
N TYR A 21 4.35 -4.01 -0.33
CA TYR A 21 3.41 -5.12 -0.16
C TYR A 21 3.38 -6.07 -1.36
N ILE A 22 3.50 -5.55 -2.58
CA ILE A 22 3.65 -6.38 -3.79
C ILE A 22 4.93 -7.21 -3.69
N THR A 23 6.05 -6.58 -3.33
CA THR A 23 7.35 -7.28 -3.18
C THR A 23 7.25 -8.39 -2.14
N GLU A 24 6.65 -8.09 -1.00
CA GLU A 24 6.45 -9.05 0.08
C GLU A 24 5.58 -10.24 -0.37
N PHE A 25 4.48 -9.98 -1.07
CA PHE A 25 3.60 -11.01 -1.59
C PHE A 25 4.35 -11.97 -2.53
N LEU A 26 5.15 -11.42 -3.43
CA LEU A 26 5.97 -12.21 -4.36
C LEU A 26 7.00 -13.04 -3.61
N GLN A 27 7.72 -12.45 -2.65
CA GLN A 27 8.73 -13.14 -1.86
C GLN A 27 8.14 -14.31 -1.06
N ARG A 28 6.95 -14.13 -0.46
CA ARG A 28 6.22 -15.18 0.26
C ARG A 28 5.88 -16.38 -0.63
N ARG A 29 5.77 -16.17 -1.95
CA ARG A 29 5.54 -17.21 -2.96
C ARG A 29 6.82 -17.71 -3.64
N GLY A 30 7.99 -17.24 -3.20
CA GLY A 30 9.27 -17.61 -3.78
C GLY A 30 9.61 -16.87 -5.08
N TYR A 31 8.89 -15.80 -5.41
CA TYR A 31 9.11 -14.98 -6.59
C TYR A 31 9.74 -13.62 -6.25
N THR A 32 10.40 -13.04 -7.25
CA THR A 32 10.87 -11.66 -7.30
C THR A 32 10.35 -11.02 -8.59
N PHE A 33 10.42 -9.69 -8.72
CA PHE A 33 10.11 -9.02 -9.99
C PHE A 33 10.96 -9.53 -11.16
N ALA A 34 12.21 -9.92 -10.90
CA ALA A 34 13.09 -10.48 -11.92
C ALA A 34 12.61 -11.86 -12.39
N THR A 35 12.25 -12.75 -11.45
CA THR A 35 11.74 -14.08 -11.80
C THR A 35 10.35 -14.00 -12.44
N LEU A 36 9.53 -13.02 -12.06
CA LEU A 36 8.23 -12.74 -12.68
C LEU A 36 8.34 -12.51 -14.19
N ARG A 37 9.38 -11.77 -14.63
CA ARG A 37 9.63 -11.51 -16.06
C ARG A 37 10.03 -12.76 -16.84
N SER A 38 10.45 -13.82 -16.15
CA SER A 38 10.79 -15.10 -16.77
C SER A 38 9.61 -16.07 -16.85
N LEU A 39 8.49 -15.74 -16.21
CA LEU A 39 7.27 -16.54 -16.26
C LEU A 39 6.49 -16.30 -17.57
N PRO A 40 5.64 -17.25 -17.97
CA PRO A 40 4.63 -16.99 -18.99
C PRO A 40 3.80 -15.76 -18.62
N GLN A 41 3.46 -14.95 -19.63
CA GLN A 41 2.75 -13.69 -19.41
C GLN A 41 1.43 -13.88 -18.65
N SER A 42 0.69 -14.97 -18.93
CA SER A 42 -0.53 -15.32 -18.19
C SER A 42 -0.29 -15.50 -16.68
N ASP A 43 0.81 -16.15 -16.33
CA ASP A 43 1.14 -16.49 -14.94
C ASP A 43 1.69 -15.25 -14.22
N ALA A 44 2.46 -14.44 -14.93
CA ALA A 44 2.95 -13.17 -14.44
C ALA A 44 1.81 -12.18 -14.16
N ASP A 45 0.84 -12.09 -15.09
CA ASP A 45 -0.34 -11.23 -14.96
C ASP A 45 -1.24 -11.70 -13.81
N ALA A 46 -1.44 -13.02 -13.67
CA ALA A 46 -2.20 -13.59 -12.54
C ALA A 46 -1.53 -13.27 -11.20
N LEU A 47 -0.21 -13.48 -11.09
CA LEU A 47 0.55 -13.17 -9.89
C LEU A 47 0.52 -11.68 -9.55
N MET A 48 0.67 -10.81 -10.54
CA MET A 48 0.58 -9.37 -10.28
C MET A 48 -0.83 -8.95 -9.87
N LYS A 49 -1.87 -9.49 -10.48
CA LYS A 49 -3.25 -9.19 -10.08
C LYS A 49 -3.49 -9.57 -8.62
N GLU A 50 -3.02 -10.73 -8.20
CA GLU A 50 -3.15 -11.16 -6.81
C GLU A 50 -2.29 -10.31 -5.86
N ALA A 51 -1.07 -9.93 -6.27
CA ALA A 51 -0.20 -9.04 -5.51
C ALA A 51 -0.82 -7.65 -5.32
N SER A 52 -1.44 -7.09 -6.36
CA SER A 52 -2.15 -5.81 -6.30
C SER A 52 -3.35 -5.89 -5.35
N VAL A 53 -4.16 -6.96 -5.42
CA VAL A 53 -5.28 -7.15 -4.48
C VAL A 53 -4.77 -7.24 -3.03
N TYR A 54 -3.66 -7.95 -2.81
CA TYR A 54 -3.03 -8.03 -1.49
C TYR A 54 -2.57 -6.65 -0.99
N ALA A 55 -1.89 -5.87 -1.84
CA ALA A 55 -1.41 -4.55 -1.50
C ALA A 55 -2.55 -3.58 -1.17
N SER A 56 -3.63 -3.56 -1.98
CA SER A 56 -4.80 -2.74 -1.69
C SER A 56 -5.43 -3.10 -0.34
N ALA A 57 -5.59 -4.40 -0.03
CA ALA A 57 -6.14 -4.82 1.25
C ALA A 57 -5.26 -4.35 2.44
N ARG A 58 -3.94 -4.38 2.30
CA ARG A 58 -3.01 -3.89 3.32
C ARG A 58 -3.03 -2.38 3.47
N LEU A 59 -3.10 -1.64 2.37
CA LEU A 59 -3.22 -0.18 2.40
C LEU A 59 -4.52 0.24 3.10
N THR A 60 -5.65 -0.40 2.78
CA THR A 60 -6.93 -0.13 3.45
C THR A 60 -6.84 -0.41 4.96
N GLU A 61 -6.12 -1.44 5.39
CA GLU A 61 -5.88 -1.73 6.81
C GLU A 61 -5.07 -0.61 7.48
N VAL A 62 -4.01 -0.12 6.82
CA VAL A 62 -3.16 0.98 7.31
C VAL A 62 -3.96 2.28 7.42
N GLU A 63 -4.70 2.64 6.38
CA GLU A 63 -5.57 3.82 6.36
C GLU A 63 -6.61 3.76 7.47
N SER A 64 -7.29 2.62 7.62
CA SER A 64 -8.30 2.42 8.68
C SER A 64 -7.71 2.62 10.09
N ARG A 65 -6.48 2.13 10.32
CA ARG A 65 -5.77 2.31 11.59
C ARG A 65 -5.32 3.76 11.79
N ALA A 66 -4.83 4.42 10.75
CA ALA A 66 -4.42 5.82 10.81
C ALA A 66 -5.61 6.73 11.15
N HIS A 67 -6.77 6.49 10.53
CA HIS A 67 -8.01 7.20 10.84
C HIS A 67 -8.44 6.99 12.28
N TYR A 68 -8.37 5.76 12.79
CA TYR A 68 -8.72 5.46 14.19
C TYR A 68 -7.80 6.19 15.19
N VAL A 69 -6.49 6.21 14.95
CA VAL A 69 -5.53 6.94 15.79
C VAL A 69 -5.77 8.45 15.75
N HIS A 70 -6.16 9.01 14.61
CA HIS A 70 -6.48 10.42 14.49
C HIS A 70 -7.73 10.81 15.31
N ASP A 71 -8.75 9.96 15.30
CA ASP A 71 -10.02 10.21 16.00
C ASP A 71 -9.85 10.25 17.54
N ILE A 72 -8.95 9.42 18.07
CA ILE A 72 -8.61 9.41 19.51
C ILE A 72 -7.92 10.71 19.95
N HIS A 73 -7.02 11.27 19.12
CA HIS A 73 -6.31 12.51 19.47
C HIS A 73 -7.23 13.73 19.45
N HIS A 74 -8.25 13.74 18.58
CA HIS A 74 -9.23 14.82 18.54
C HIS A 74 -10.21 14.79 19.73
N ALA A 75 -10.51 13.61 20.28
CA ALA A 75 -11.36 13.47 21.46
C ALA A 75 -10.71 13.99 22.77
N HIS A 76 -9.37 14.09 22.80
CA HIS A 76 -8.64 14.54 23.99
C HIS A 76 -8.44 16.07 24.07
N ASP A 77 -8.71 16.82 23.00
CA ASP A 77 -8.50 18.28 22.93
C ASP A 77 -9.76 19.11 23.29
N ARG A 78 -10.90 18.48 23.58
CA ARG A 78 -12.13 19.16 24.05
C ARG A 78 -12.35 19.13 25.58
N ARG A 79 -11.27 18.90 26.35
CA ARG A 79 -11.25 19.15 27.80
C ARG A 79 -9.92 19.81 28.18
N GLY A 80 -9.71 21.02 27.65
CA GLY A 80 -8.76 21.99 28.17
C GLY A 80 -9.52 23.22 28.63
#